data_AF-A0A417WV54-F1
#
_entry.id   AF-A0A417WV54-F1
#
_cell.length_a   1.000
_cell.length_b   1.000
_cell.length_c   1.000
_cell.angle_alpha   90.00
_cell.angle_beta   90.00
_cell.angle_gamma   90.00
#
_symmetry.space_group_name_H-M   'P 1'
#
loop_
_entity.id
_entity.type
_entity.pdbx_description
1 polymer ?
#
loop_
_entity_poly.entity_id
_entity_poly.type
_entity_poly.pdbx_seq_one_letter_code
_entity_poly.pdbx_strand_id
1 'polypeptide(L)'
;MIKKNNLYLGYYKGISEEKDDDCFRIFNFELYHIDSLGAKCSEKIVVKEGKVTPQAYDVLRTLSECSAFNLQQYEVEHASTLHDILVEAGAGTGKTFSMVSRIAYLCNKEVDAVSNIADEIAMVTFTNDAAINMKKRLKQMFVNYFVLTGREKYLKFVEDIDRSNISTIHKFAIGILRGESLYTGLGTNFRITENEHKRGKTYDLFLGEFLEEKECENANFVNELPIQSMI
;
A
#
# COMPACT_ATOMS: atom_id res chain seq x y z
N MET A 1 14.61 -6.28 28.18
CA MET A 1 13.24 -6.82 28.31
C MET A 1 12.38 -5.80 29.04
N ILE A 2 11.29 -5.34 28.44
CA ILE A 2 10.28 -4.53 29.14
C ILE A 2 9.09 -5.44 29.40
N LYS A 3 8.71 -5.62 30.67
CA LYS A 3 7.57 -6.46 31.07
C LYS A 3 6.50 -5.58 31.71
N LYS A 4 5.47 -5.24 30.95
CA LYS A 4 4.27 -4.55 31.44
C LYS A 4 3.05 -5.06 30.66
N ASN A 5 1.98 -5.43 31.37
CA ASN A 5 0.66 -5.81 30.82
C ASN A 5 0.69 -6.78 29.63
N ASN A 6 1.15 -8.02 29.83
CA ASN A 6 1.10 -9.13 28.85
C ASN A 6 1.77 -8.87 27.48
N LEU A 7 2.44 -7.73 27.30
CA LEU A 7 3.22 -7.43 26.12
C LEU A 7 4.66 -7.89 26.34
N TYR A 8 5.11 -8.84 25.51
CA TYR A 8 6.49 -9.30 25.48
C TYR A 8 7.19 -8.62 24.31
N LEU A 9 8.04 -7.64 24.60
CA LEU A 9 8.87 -6.97 23.60
C LEU A 9 10.32 -7.42 23.76
N GLY A 10 10.80 -8.25 22.83
CA GLY A 10 12.19 -8.74 22.78
C GLY A 10 12.31 -10.23 22.40
N TYR A 11 13.49 -10.62 21.91
CA TYR A 11 13.79 -11.98 21.51
C TYR A 11 14.21 -12.86 22.71
N TYR A 12 13.44 -13.91 23.02
CA TYR A 12 13.73 -14.84 24.14
C TYR A 12 15.03 -15.65 23.95
N LYS A 13 15.48 -15.85 22.71
CA LYS A 13 16.67 -16.62 22.35
C LYS A 13 17.87 -15.77 21.89
N GLY A 14 17.81 -14.44 22.07
CA GLY A 14 18.75 -13.51 21.40
C GLY A 14 18.32 -13.21 19.97
N ILE A 15 18.98 -12.23 19.34
CA ILE A 15 18.75 -11.88 17.93
C ILE A 15 19.44 -12.95 17.08
N SER A 16 18.74 -13.52 16.11
CA SER A 16 19.36 -14.46 15.16
C SER A 16 20.43 -13.72 14.36
N GLU A 17 21.66 -14.23 14.42
CA GLU A 17 22.79 -13.71 13.64
C GLU A 17 23.02 -14.67 12.47
N GLU A 18 22.99 -14.14 11.25
CA GLU A 18 23.45 -14.83 10.06
C GLU A 18 24.78 -14.22 9.65
N LYS A 19 25.81 -15.06 9.57
CA LYS A 19 27.18 -14.65 9.29
C LYS A 19 27.73 -15.46 8.12
N ASP A 20 28.03 -14.73 7.05
CA ASP A 20 28.82 -15.18 5.90
C ASP A 20 30.13 -14.37 5.90
N ASP A 21 31.14 -14.79 5.15
CA ASP A 21 32.48 -14.16 5.18
C ASP A 21 32.41 -12.65 4.84
N ASP A 22 31.48 -12.26 3.96
CA ASP A 22 31.32 -10.88 3.49
C ASP A 22 30.02 -10.17 3.95
N CYS A 23 29.18 -10.83 4.75
CA CYS A 23 27.88 -10.29 5.15
C CYS A 23 27.52 -10.66 6.60
N PHE A 24 27.13 -9.66 7.38
CA PHE A 24 26.58 -9.84 8.72
C PHE A 24 25.18 -9.22 8.80
N ARG A 25 24.19 -10.03 9.19
CA ARG A 25 22.81 -9.58 9.34
C ARG A 25 22.28 -9.88 10.72
N ILE A 26 21.65 -8.88 11.32
CA ILE A 26 20.85 -8.97 12.54
C ILE A 26 19.55 -8.19 12.35
N PHE A 27 18.74 -8.09 13.40
CA PHE A 27 17.43 -7.45 13.37
C PHE A 27 17.44 -6.02 12.80
N ASN A 28 16.97 -5.87 11.54
CA ASN A 28 16.96 -4.63 10.75
C ASN A 28 18.32 -3.92 10.66
N PHE A 29 19.41 -4.69 10.72
CA PHE A 29 20.76 -4.19 10.49
C PHE A 29 21.52 -5.17 9.63
N GLU A 30 22.08 -4.68 8.55
CA GLU A 30 22.90 -5.44 7.62
C GLU A 30 24.22 -4.71 7.40
N LEU A 31 25.30 -5.46 7.45
CA LEU A 31 26.66 -4.98 7.21
C LEU A 31 27.27 -5.83 6.10
N TYR A 32 27.82 -5.16 5.09
CA TYR A 32 28.47 -5.79 3.95
C TYR A 32 29.94 -5.38 3.93
N HIS A 33 30.82 -6.35 3.76
CA HIS A 33 32.23 -6.12 3.49
C HIS A 33 32.47 -6.19 1.98
N ILE A 34 33.09 -5.17 1.40
CA ILE A 34 33.28 -5.05 -0.06
C ILE A 34 34.71 -4.57 -0.33
N ASP A 35 35.59 -5.49 -0.70
CA ASP A 35 37.03 -5.22 -0.92
C ASP A 35 37.29 -4.12 -1.96
N SER A 36 36.48 -4.10 -3.02
CA SER A 36 36.65 -3.17 -4.15
C SER A 36 36.11 -1.77 -3.89
N LEU A 37 35.43 -1.53 -2.76
CA LEU A 37 34.75 -0.26 -2.49
C LEU A 37 35.75 0.90 -2.35
N GLY A 38 36.90 0.67 -1.72
CA GLY A 38 37.93 1.70 -1.53
C GLY A 38 38.54 2.21 -2.83
N ALA A 39 38.55 1.39 -3.89
CA ALA A 39 38.99 1.81 -5.23
C ALA A 39 37.92 2.61 -6.00
N LYS A 40 36.66 2.50 -5.58
CA LYS A 40 35.49 3.11 -6.23
C LYS A 40 34.96 4.34 -5.49
N CYS A 41 35.28 4.45 -4.22
CA CYS A 41 34.81 5.51 -3.33
C CYS A 41 35.98 5.94 -2.43
N SER A 42 36.68 7.01 -2.83
CA SER A 42 37.80 7.59 -2.07
C SER A 42 37.35 8.65 -1.04
N GLU A 43 36.10 9.09 -1.13
CA GLU A 43 35.55 10.18 -0.33
C GLU A 43 34.28 9.76 0.41
N LYS A 44 34.00 10.42 1.54
CA LYS A 44 32.78 10.17 2.31
C LYS A 44 31.57 10.69 1.54
N ILE A 45 30.65 9.79 1.17
CA ILE A 45 29.38 10.14 0.53
C ILE A 45 28.26 10.15 1.56
N VAL A 46 27.37 11.15 1.47
CA VAL A 46 26.17 11.25 2.30
C VAL A 46 24.98 11.51 1.38
N VAL A 47 24.02 10.60 1.37
CA VAL A 47 22.74 10.76 0.66
C VAL A 47 21.64 11.00 1.70
N LYS A 48 20.84 12.04 1.48
CA LYS A 48 19.70 12.39 2.36
C LYS A 48 18.42 12.43 1.54
N GLU A 49 17.38 11.74 2.02
CA GLU A 49 16.05 11.72 1.39
C GLU A 49 16.08 11.47 -0.12
N GLY A 50 16.93 10.54 -0.58
CA GLY A 50 17.04 10.20 -2.00
C GLY A 50 17.66 11.26 -2.89
N LYS A 51 18.18 12.36 -2.34
CA LYS A 51 18.89 13.40 -3.11
C LYS A 51 20.32 12.93 -3.37
N VAL A 52 20.55 12.40 -4.57
CA VAL A 52 21.82 11.78 -4.97
C VAL A 52 22.57 12.69 -5.96
N THR A 53 23.85 12.95 -5.71
CA THR A 53 24.73 13.57 -6.72
C THR A 53 25.16 12.54 -7.77
N PRO A 54 25.59 12.93 -8.98
CA PRO A 54 26.06 11.97 -9.98
C PRO A 54 27.15 11.02 -9.44
N GLN A 55 28.11 11.54 -8.66
CA GLN A 55 29.15 10.68 -8.06
C GLN A 55 28.58 9.69 -7.05
N ALA A 56 27.62 10.13 -6.22
CA ALA A 56 26.97 9.25 -5.25
C ALA A 56 26.14 8.16 -5.93
N TYR A 57 25.52 8.48 -7.07
CA TYR A 57 24.72 7.53 -7.83
C TYR A 57 25.58 6.41 -8.44
N ASP A 58 26.77 6.74 -8.95
CA ASP A 58 27.72 5.73 -9.43
C ASP A 58 28.18 4.77 -8.34
N VAL A 59 28.34 5.27 -7.10
CA VAL A 59 28.65 4.43 -5.94
C VAL A 59 27.46 3.54 -5.59
N LEU A 60 26.23 4.05 -5.55
CA LEU A 60 25.03 3.24 -5.30
C LEU A 60 24.85 2.14 -6.37
N ARG A 61 25.12 2.45 -7.64
CA ARG A 61 25.12 1.46 -8.73
C ARG A 61 26.17 0.37 -8.49
N THR A 62 27.39 0.78 -8.14
CA THR A 62 28.48 -0.17 -7.83
C THR A 62 28.09 -1.07 -6.66
N LEU A 63 27.52 -0.50 -5.58
CA LEU A 63 27.03 -1.27 -4.42
C LEU A 63 25.93 -2.27 -4.82
N SER A 64 25.06 -1.91 -5.76
CA SER A 64 24.01 -2.81 -6.24
C SER A 64 24.54 -3.99 -7.07
N GLU A 65 25.75 -3.88 -7.62
CA GLU A 65 26.41 -4.95 -8.40
C GLU A 65 27.18 -5.93 -7.50
N CYS A 66 27.60 -5.49 -6.30
CA CYS A 66 28.46 -6.27 -5.41
C CYS A 66 27.87 -6.56 -4.02
N SER A 67 26.60 -6.22 -3.77
CA SER A 67 25.91 -6.53 -2.51
C SER A 67 24.44 -6.87 -2.75
N ALA A 68 23.70 -7.20 -1.68
CA ALA A 68 22.25 -7.40 -1.78
C ALA A 68 21.45 -6.08 -1.86
N PHE A 69 22.12 -4.92 -1.83
CA PHE A 69 21.48 -3.64 -2.07
C PHE A 69 20.83 -3.62 -3.45
N ASN A 70 19.57 -3.22 -3.52
CA ASN A 70 18.84 -3.12 -4.77
C ASN A 70 18.57 -1.66 -5.12
N LEU A 71 19.31 -1.15 -6.11
CA LEU A 71 19.19 0.26 -6.53
C LEU A 71 17.77 0.61 -7.02
N GLN A 72 17.12 -0.27 -7.77
CA GLN A 72 15.77 0.00 -8.29
C GLN A 72 14.73 0.10 -7.17
N GLN A 73 14.83 -0.75 -6.15
CA GLN A 73 13.97 -0.66 -4.97
C GLN A 73 14.25 0.62 -4.18
N TYR A 74 15.52 1.01 -4.05
CA TYR A 74 15.91 2.28 -3.42
C TYR A 74 15.30 3.48 -4.16
N GLU A 75 15.35 3.49 -5.49
CA GLU A 75 14.73 4.54 -6.31
C GLU A 75 13.22 4.62 -6.11
N VAL A 76 12.51 3.47 -6.10
CA VAL A 76 11.07 3.44 -5.85
C VAL A 76 10.72 3.91 -4.44
N GLU A 77 11.49 3.52 -3.43
CA GLU A 77 11.30 3.96 -2.05
C GLU A 77 11.44 5.49 -1.94
N HIS A 78 12.49 6.05 -2.57
CA HIS A 78 12.87 7.45 -2.44
C HIS A 78 12.30 8.38 -3.52
N ALA A 79 11.55 7.84 -4.49
CA ALA A 79 11.00 8.62 -5.59
C ALA A 79 10.13 9.77 -5.07
N SER A 80 10.23 10.92 -5.76
CA SER A 80 9.49 12.14 -5.44
C SER A 80 7.99 11.92 -5.33
N THR A 81 7.34 12.70 -4.48
CA THR A 81 5.87 12.74 -4.36
C THR A 81 5.23 13.81 -5.25
N LEU A 82 6.04 14.53 -6.04
CA LEU A 82 5.58 15.62 -6.91
C LEU A 82 5.06 15.16 -8.26
N HIS A 83 5.29 13.91 -8.63
CA HIS A 83 4.84 13.33 -9.89
C HIS A 83 4.44 11.87 -9.69
N ASP A 84 3.66 11.37 -10.63
CA ASP A 84 3.28 9.97 -10.66
C ASP A 84 4.48 9.09 -11.03
N ILE A 85 4.48 7.86 -10.52
CA ILE A 85 5.47 6.84 -10.85
C ILE A 85 4.77 5.56 -11.27
N LEU A 86 5.26 4.95 -12.36
CA LEU A 86 4.86 3.62 -12.79
C LEU A 86 6.03 2.67 -12.51
N VAL A 87 5.74 1.58 -11.79
CA VAL A 87 6.75 0.57 -11.44
C VAL A 87 6.36 -0.74 -12.08
N GLU A 88 7.20 -1.21 -13.01
CA GLU A 88 7.08 -2.53 -13.60
C GLU A 88 7.89 -3.54 -12.80
N ALA A 89 7.27 -4.64 -12.38
CA ALA A 89 7.94 -5.60 -11.52
C ALA A 89 7.40 -7.03 -11.69
N GLY A 90 8.30 -7.94 -12.04
CA GLY A 90 8.01 -9.37 -12.24
C GLY A 90 7.68 -10.12 -10.95
N ALA A 91 7.31 -11.40 -11.05
CA ALA A 91 7.10 -12.24 -9.88
C ALA A 91 8.39 -12.36 -9.03
N GLY A 92 8.26 -12.37 -7.69
CA GLY A 92 9.40 -12.53 -6.79
C GLY A 92 10.34 -11.33 -6.61
N THR A 93 10.12 -10.21 -7.33
CA THR A 93 11.00 -9.01 -7.31
C THR A 93 10.86 -8.10 -6.09
N GLY A 94 10.11 -8.52 -5.07
CA GLY A 94 9.94 -7.73 -3.84
C GLY A 94 8.98 -6.54 -3.94
N LYS A 95 8.09 -6.46 -4.93
CA LYS A 95 7.04 -5.41 -5.05
C LYS A 95 6.40 -4.98 -3.73
N THR A 96 5.91 -5.97 -2.99
CA THR A 96 5.24 -5.76 -1.71
C THR A 96 6.19 -5.14 -0.68
N PHE A 97 7.45 -5.57 -0.67
CA PHE A 97 8.48 -4.98 0.18
C PHE A 97 8.71 -3.52 -0.21
N SER A 98 8.95 -3.21 -1.49
CA SER A 98 9.14 -1.83 -1.97
C SER A 98 7.98 -0.90 -1.60
N MET A 99 6.73 -1.35 -1.74
CA MET A 99 5.56 -0.55 -1.36
C MET A 99 5.50 -0.28 0.15
N VAL A 100 5.80 -1.29 0.97
CA VAL A 100 5.85 -1.16 2.43
C VAL A 100 6.95 -0.19 2.84
N SER A 101 8.17 -0.38 2.31
CA SER A 101 9.32 0.48 2.59
C SER A 101 9.09 1.92 2.14
N ARG A 102 8.44 2.15 0.98
CA ARG A 102 8.05 3.50 0.53
C ARG A 102 7.17 4.21 1.54
N ILE A 103 6.15 3.55 2.10
CA ILE A 103 5.31 4.18 3.14
C ILE A 103 6.12 4.49 4.40
N ALA A 104 6.99 3.57 4.84
CA ALA A 104 7.88 3.86 5.98
C ALA A 104 8.78 5.06 5.72
N TYR A 105 9.36 5.15 4.53
CA TYR A 105 10.19 6.26 4.11
C TYR A 105 9.41 7.58 4.21
N LEU A 106 8.20 7.66 3.63
CA LEU A 106 7.35 8.85 3.70
C LEU A 106 7.02 9.28 5.14
N CYS A 107 6.85 8.33 6.05
CA CYS A 107 6.60 8.60 7.48
C CYS A 107 7.86 9.03 8.26
N ASN A 108 9.05 8.87 7.68
CA ASN A 108 10.34 9.14 8.31
C ASN A 108 11.17 10.21 7.61
N LYS A 109 10.61 10.88 6.60
CA LYS A 109 11.20 12.09 6.02
C LYS A 109 11.51 13.14 7.10
N GLU A 110 12.54 13.93 6.85
CA GLU A 110 12.87 15.12 7.64
C GLU A 110 11.90 16.26 7.32
N VAL A 111 11.47 16.37 6.05
CA VAL A 111 10.56 17.43 5.58
C VAL A 111 9.30 16.83 4.96
N ASP A 112 8.14 17.40 5.30
CA ASP A 112 6.82 16.96 4.83
C ASP A 112 6.61 15.45 5.04
N ALA A 113 6.88 15.01 6.27
CA ALA A 113 6.68 13.62 6.67
C ALA A 113 5.21 13.33 6.91
N VAL A 114 4.75 12.16 6.49
CA VAL A 114 3.42 11.67 6.83
C VAL A 114 3.33 11.48 8.35
N SER A 115 2.39 12.19 8.96
CA SER A 115 2.21 12.27 10.41
C SER A 115 1.00 11.49 10.92
N ASN A 116 0.07 11.19 10.00
CA ASN A 116 -1.12 10.38 10.20
C ASN A 116 -1.38 9.53 8.96
N ILE A 117 -1.05 8.24 9.05
CA ILE A 117 -1.21 7.30 7.93
C ILE A 117 -2.69 7.15 7.54
N ALA A 118 -3.62 7.27 8.49
CA ALA A 118 -5.03 7.03 8.24
C ALA A 118 -5.64 8.08 7.30
N ASP A 119 -5.17 9.32 7.42
CA ASP A 119 -5.72 10.47 6.70
C ASP A 119 -4.91 10.81 5.44
N GLU A 120 -3.60 10.57 5.45
CA GLU A 120 -2.67 11.03 4.42
C GLU A 120 -2.33 9.95 3.37
N ILE A 121 -2.64 8.68 3.62
CA ILE A 121 -2.29 7.56 2.73
C ILE A 121 -3.52 6.72 2.36
N ALA A 122 -3.74 6.58 1.05
CA ALA A 122 -4.62 5.58 0.46
C ALA A 122 -3.80 4.54 -0.30
N MET A 123 -4.11 3.26 -0.10
CA MET A 123 -3.50 2.14 -0.82
C MET A 123 -4.59 1.19 -1.31
N VAL A 124 -4.66 1.02 -2.61
CA VAL A 124 -5.70 0.23 -3.26
C VAL A 124 -5.11 -1.05 -3.84
N THR A 125 -5.81 -2.15 -3.66
CA THR A 125 -5.45 -3.46 -4.23
C THR A 125 -6.67 -4.19 -4.81
N PHE A 126 -6.43 -5.32 -5.48
CA PHE A 126 -7.50 -6.14 -6.06
C PHE A 126 -8.17 -7.07 -5.04
N THR A 127 -7.42 -7.60 -4.07
CA THR A 127 -7.94 -8.62 -3.14
C THR A 127 -7.86 -8.17 -1.68
N ASN A 128 -8.79 -8.66 -0.86
CA ASN A 128 -8.77 -8.38 0.58
C ASN A 128 -7.51 -8.95 1.24
N ASP A 129 -7.06 -10.12 0.82
CA ASP A 129 -5.86 -10.76 1.36
C ASP A 129 -4.59 -9.93 1.11
N ALA A 130 -4.47 -9.32 -0.06
CA ALA A 130 -3.38 -8.41 -0.35
C ALA A 130 -3.42 -7.19 0.58
N ALA A 131 -4.59 -6.59 0.82
CA ALA A 131 -4.73 -5.46 1.73
C ALA A 131 -4.37 -5.84 3.18
N ILE A 132 -4.84 -6.99 3.64
CA ILE A 132 -4.51 -7.53 4.98
C ILE A 132 -3.00 -7.78 5.11
N ASN A 133 -2.38 -8.36 4.07
CA ASN A 133 -0.95 -8.60 4.04
C ASN A 133 -0.15 -7.29 4.14
N MET A 134 -0.56 -6.25 3.40
CA MET A 134 0.05 -4.93 3.45
C MET A 134 -0.06 -4.31 4.85
N LYS A 135 -1.26 -4.31 5.46
CA LYS A 135 -1.46 -3.85 6.84
C LYS A 135 -0.55 -4.58 7.82
N LYS A 136 -0.49 -5.92 7.74
CA LYS A 136 0.35 -6.75 8.62
C LYS A 136 1.83 -6.38 8.50
N ARG A 137 2.35 -6.23 7.27
CA ARG A 137 3.77 -5.90 7.04
C ARG A 137 4.14 -4.50 7.52
N LEU A 138 3.29 -3.50 7.26
CA LEU A 138 3.49 -2.14 7.75
C LEU A 138 3.51 -2.09 9.28
N LYS A 139 2.54 -2.74 9.94
CA LYS A 139 2.52 -2.82 11.42
C LYS A 139 3.78 -3.46 11.96
N GLN A 140 4.19 -4.61 11.40
CA GLN A 140 5.40 -5.29 11.85
C GLN A 140 6.63 -4.38 11.71
N MET A 141 6.76 -3.66 10.60
CA MET A 141 7.88 -2.76 10.37
C MET A 141 7.89 -1.58 11.36
N PHE A 142 6.76 -0.97 11.65
CA PHE A 142 6.70 0.11 12.65
C PHE A 142 6.89 -0.40 14.08
N VAL A 143 6.42 -1.60 14.42
CA VAL A 143 6.78 -2.26 15.69
C VAL A 143 8.29 -2.45 15.77
N ASN A 144 8.95 -2.89 14.70
CA ASN A 144 10.40 -3.02 14.67
C ASN A 144 11.10 -1.67 14.90
N TYR A 145 10.62 -0.60 14.26
CA TYR A 145 11.17 0.75 14.46
C TYR A 145 10.96 1.25 15.90
N PHE A 146 9.82 0.95 16.53
CA PHE A 146 9.61 1.23 17.94
C PHE A 146 10.63 0.48 18.82
N VAL A 147 10.84 -0.81 18.58
CA VAL A 147 11.83 -1.62 19.33
C VAL A 147 13.24 -1.02 19.23
N LEU A 148 13.63 -0.54 18.03
CA LEU A 148 14.97 -0.02 17.78
C LEU A 148 15.18 1.39 18.33
N THR A 149 14.16 2.24 18.28
CA THR A 149 14.31 3.69 18.53
C THR A 149 13.67 4.16 19.82
N GLY A 150 12.75 3.37 20.40
CA GLY A 150 11.92 3.77 21.55
C GLY A 150 10.93 4.90 21.26
N ARG A 151 10.76 5.35 20.00
CA ARG A 151 9.91 6.50 19.68
C ARG A 151 8.45 6.11 19.57
N GLU A 152 7.60 6.70 20.42
CA GLU A 152 6.17 6.41 20.49
C GLU A 152 5.39 6.69 19.19
N LYS A 153 5.91 7.58 18.32
CA LYS A 153 5.29 7.86 17.01
C LYS A 153 5.03 6.59 16.19
N TYR A 154 5.87 5.57 16.33
CA TYR A 154 5.72 4.32 15.60
C TYR A 154 4.55 3.46 16.12
N LEU A 155 4.20 3.56 17.41
CA LEU A 155 3.00 2.92 17.94
C LEU A 155 1.73 3.63 17.44
N LYS A 156 1.78 4.97 17.32
CA LYS A 156 0.70 5.73 16.68
C LYS A 156 0.48 5.25 15.24
N PHE A 157 1.54 5.12 14.43
CA PHE A 157 1.41 4.58 13.08
C PHE A 157 0.81 3.16 13.03
N VAL A 158 1.11 2.31 14.01
CA VAL A 158 0.49 0.97 14.11
C VAL A 158 -1.02 1.08 14.31
N GLU A 159 -1.50 2.01 15.13
CA GLU A 159 -2.93 2.30 15.32
C GLU A 159 -3.56 2.91 14.05
N ASP A 160 -2.89 3.89 13.44
CA ASP A 160 -3.36 4.55 12.22
C ASP A 160 -3.58 3.55 11.08
N ILE A 161 -2.73 2.52 10.95
CA ILE A 161 -2.88 1.46 9.93
C ILE A 161 -4.22 0.73 10.05
N ASP A 162 -4.77 0.54 11.25
CA ASP A 162 -6.09 -0.08 11.39
C ASP A 162 -7.20 0.76 10.77
N ARG A 163 -7.10 2.09 10.93
CA ARG A 163 -8.06 3.08 10.42
C ARG A 163 -7.81 3.50 8.97
N SER A 164 -6.61 3.20 8.44
CA SER A 164 -6.19 3.61 7.10
C SER A 164 -6.98 3.04 5.94
N ASN A 165 -6.95 3.78 4.84
CA ASN A 165 -7.51 3.44 3.52
C ASN A 165 -6.64 2.44 2.74
N ILE A 166 -6.14 1.40 3.42
CA ILE A 166 -5.48 0.25 2.79
C ILE A 166 -6.54 -0.83 2.56
N SER A 167 -7.08 -0.90 1.34
CA SER A 167 -8.23 -1.75 1.03
C SER A 167 -8.32 -2.17 -0.43
N THR A 168 -9.37 -2.93 -0.78
CA THR A 168 -9.70 -3.16 -2.18
C THR A 168 -10.24 -1.91 -2.86
N ILE A 169 -10.21 -1.88 -4.19
CA ILE A 169 -10.79 -0.78 -4.98
C ILE A 169 -12.27 -0.54 -4.67
N HIS A 170 -13.04 -1.61 -4.52
CA HIS A 170 -14.46 -1.53 -4.18
C HIS A 170 -14.68 -0.90 -2.81
N LYS A 171 -13.93 -1.35 -1.78
CA LYS A 171 -14.07 -0.81 -0.42
C LYS A 171 -13.66 0.65 -0.34
N PHE A 172 -12.62 1.03 -1.07
CA PHE A 172 -12.20 2.43 -1.18
C PHE A 172 -13.28 3.30 -1.83
N ALA A 173 -13.83 2.87 -2.97
CA ALA A 173 -14.90 3.60 -3.66
C ALA A 173 -16.16 3.77 -2.79
N ILE A 174 -16.57 2.74 -2.05
CA ILE A 174 -17.69 2.84 -1.10
C ILE A 174 -17.40 3.87 -0.01
N GLY A 175 -16.16 3.92 0.47
CA GLY A 175 -15.71 4.93 1.44
C GLY A 175 -15.93 6.35 0.92
N ILE A 176 -15.50 6.62 -0.32
CA ILE A 176 -15.70 7.91 -1.00
C ILE A 176 -17.20 8.23 -1.13
N LEU A 177 -18.00 7.29 -1.64
CA LEU A 177 -19.44 7.49 -1.84
C LEU A 177 -20.18 7.82 -0.53
N ARG A 178 -19.76 7.22 0.59
CA ARG A 178 -20.31 7.52 1.92
C ARG A 178 -19.86 8.88 2.43
N GLY A 179 -18.62 9.29 2.17
CA GLY A 179 -18.10 10.61 2.48
C GLY A 179 -18.86 11.71 1.74
N GLU A 180 -19.13 11.50 0.46
CA GLU A 180 -19.84 12.43 -0.42
C GLU A 180 -21.35 12.17 -0.49
N SER A 181 -21.94 11.63 0.58
CA SER A 181 -23.34 11.21 0.62
C SER A 181 -24.34 12.33 0.30
N LEU A 182 -24.00 13.58 0.65
CA LEU A 182 -24.82 14.76 0.33
C LEU A 182 -24.87 15.05 -1.17
N TYR A 183 -23.75 14.90 -1.88
CA TYR A 183 -23.68 15.13 -3.32
C TYR A 183 -24.26 13.96 -4.12
N THR A 184 -24.11 12.74 -3.62
CA THR A 184 -24.59 11.53 -4.32
C THR A 184 -26.07 11.24 -4.10
N GLY A 185 -26.70 11.79 -3.05
CA GLY A 185 -28.09 11.49 -2.69
C GLY A 185 -28.32 10.08 -2.15
N LEU A 186 -27.26 9.27 -1.98
CA LEU A 186 -27.34 7.87 -1.54
C LEU A 186 -27.49 7.72 -0.01
N GLY A 187 -27.27 8.81 0.74
CA GLY A 187 -27.14 8.77 2.19
C GLY A 187 -25.90 8.00 2.65
N THR A 188 -25.73 7.85 3.95
CA THR A 188 -24.56 7.16 4.54
C THR A 188 -24.80 5.68 4.82
N ASN A 189 -26.06 5.26 4.89
CA ASN A 189 -26.49 3.93 5.33
C ASN A 189 -26.80 2.95 4.20
N PHE A 190 -26.43 3.26 2.96
CA PHE A 190 -26.66 2.34 1.85
C PHE A 190 -25.84 1.05 2.02
N ARG A 191 -26.44 -0.06 1.59
CA ARG A 191 -25.87 -1.40 1.66
C ARG A 191 -25.73 -1.99 0.27
N ILE A 192 -24.59 -2.64 0.04
CA ILE A 192 -24.40 -3.44 -1.16
C ILE A 192 -25.18 -4.72 -0.99
N THR A 193 -25.96 -5.06 -2.01
CA THR A 193 -26.77 -6.27 -2.04
C THR A 193 -26.21 -7.22 -3.09
N GLU A 194 -25.83 -8.44 -2.68
CA GLU A 194 -25.31 -9.50 -3.57
C GLU A 194 -26.43 -10.37 -4.17
N ASN A 195 -27.68 -10.06 -3.87
CA ASN A 195 -28.81 -10.89 -4.22
C ASN A 195 -29.28 -10.61 -5.66
N GLU A 196 -28.72 -11.34 -6.63
CA GLU A 196 -29.16 -11.33 -8.04
C GLU A 196 -30.67 -11.52 -8.19
N HIS A 197 -31.26 -12.39 -7.38
CA HIS A 197 -32.70 -12.64 -7.39
C HIS A 197 -33.52 -11.39 -7.01
N LYS A 198 -33.07 -10.61 -6.02
CA LYS A 198 -33.69 -9.34 -5.68
C LYS A 198 -33.45 -8.29 -6.76
N ARG A 199 -32.25 -8.27 -7.38
CA ARG A 199 -31.97 -7.37 -8.50
C ARG A 199 -32.91 -7.66 -9.67
N GLY A 200 -33.03 -8.92 -10.09
CA GLY A 200 -33.95 -9.35 -11.13
C GLY A 200 -35.38 -8.90 -10.85
N LYS A 201 -35.93 -9.24 -9.67
CA LYS A 201 -37.28 -8.79 -9.27
C LYS A 201 -37.45 -7.27 -9.27
N THR A 202 -36.41 -6.52 -8.90
CA THR A 202 -36.45 -5.06 -8.90
C THR A 202 -36.44 -4.52 -10.33
N TYR A 203 -35.61 -5.11 -11.21
CA TYR A 203 -35.63 -4.79 -12.64
C TYR A 203 -36.98 -5.13 -13.27
N ASP A 204 -37.54 -6.30 -12.99
CA ASP A 204 -38.83 -6.73 -13.52
C ASP A 204 -39.95 -5.77 -13.10
N LEU A 205 -39.93 -5.32 -11.83
CA LEU A 205 -40.90 -4.35 -11.32
C LEU A 205 -40.80 -3.01 -12.06
N PHE A 206 -39.61 -2.39 -12.08
CA PHE A 206 -39.44 -1.07 -12.69
C PHE A 206 -39.57 -1.10 -14.22
N LEU A 207 -39.14 -2.18 -14.85
CA LEU A 207 -39.33 -2.38 -16.28
C LEU A 207 -40.82 -2.56 -16.59
N GLY A 208 -41.56 -3.32 -15.76
CA GLY A 208 -43.00 -3.47 -15.88
C GLY A 208 -43.73 -2.13 -15.77
N GLU A 209 -43.45 -1.34 -14.72
CA GLU A 209 -44.02 0.01 -14.55
C GLU A 209 -43.72 0.92 -15.76
N PHE A 210 -42.49 0.89 -16.26
CA PHE A 210 -42.09 1.67 -17.44
C PHE A 210 -42.81 1.22 -18.71
N LEU A 211 -42.97 -0.10 -18.92
CA LEU A 211 -43.68 -0.64 -20.09
C LEU A 211 -45.17 -0.28 -20.05
N GLU A 212 -45.81 -0.39 -18.89
CA GLU A 212 -47.22 0.02 -18.71
C GLU A 212 -47.42 1.52 -19.00
N GLU A 213 -46.51 2.38 -18.51
CA GLU A 213 -46.54 3.82 -18.79
C GLU A 213 -46.41 4.09 -20.30
N LYS A 214 -45.50 3.37 -20.98
CA LYS A 214 -45.26 3.53 -22.43
C LYS A 214 -46.38 2.96 -23.30
N GLU A 215 -47.04 1.88 -22.89
CA GLU A 215 -48.20 1.34 -23.60
C GLU A 215 -49.40 2.29 -23.54
N CYS A 216 -49.55 3.04 -22.45
CA CYS A 216 -50.56 4.10 -22.34
C CYS A 216 -50.31 5.26 -23.31
N GLU A 217 -49.05 5.54 -23.67
CA GLU A 217 -48.67 6.54 -24.68
C GLU A 217 -48.73 6.00 -26.12
N ASN A 218 -48.33 4.74 -26.32
CA ASN A 218 -48.36 4.04 -27.60
C ASN A 218 -48.70 2.55 -27.37
N ALA A 219 -49.92 2.15 -27.73
CA ALA A 219 -50.39 0.76 -27.59
C ALA A 219 -49.56 -0.28 -28.37
N ASN A 220 -48.75 0.13 -29.35
CA ASN A 220 -47.85 -0.75 -30.11
C ASN A 220 -46.39 -0.72 -29.63
N PHE A 221 -46.08 0.02 -28.56
CA PHE A 221 -44.71 0.25 -28.10
C PHE A 221 -43.90 -1.04 -27.91
N VAL A 222 -44.48 -2.08 -27.30
CA VAL A 222 -43.79 -3.36 -27.05
C VAL A 222 -43.37 -4.06 -28.34
N ASN A 223 -44.16 -3.92 -29.42
CA ASN A 223 -43.85 -4.52 -30.72
C ASN A 223 -42.77 -3.74 -31.50
N GLU A 224 -42.51 -2.49 -31.10
CA GLU A 224 -41.47 -1.63 -31.69
C GLU A 224 -40.11 -1.78 -30.97
N LEU A 225 -40.09 -2.43 -29.80
CA LEU A 225 -38.84 -2.72 -29.10
C LEU A 225 -37.97 -3.65 -29.95
N PRO A 226 -36.70 -3.30 -30.20
CA PRO A 226 -35.78 -4.15 -30.93
C PRO A 226 -35.38 -5.33 -30.04
N ILE A 227 -36.21 -6.36 -29.98
CA ILE A 227 -35.86 -7.61 -29.34
C ILE A 227 -34.95 -8.36 -30.30
N GLN A 228 -33.65 -8.35 -30.03
CA GLN A 228 -32.72 -9.22 -30.74
C GLN A 228 -33.09 -10.65 -30.35
N SER A 229 -33.74 -11.38 -31.26
CA SER A 229 -34.08 -12.79 -31.07
C SER A 229 -32.78 -13.58 -30.92
N MET A 230 -32.36 -13.84 -29.68
CA MET A 230 -31.28 -14.79 -29.41
C MET A 230 -31.81 -16.19 -29.68
N ILE A 231 -31.44 -16.72 -30.84
CA ILE A 231 -31.36 -18.16 -31.11
C ILE A 231 -30.09 -18.68 -30.44
#